data_AF-A0AAE4EIT5-F1
#
_entry.id   AF-A0AAE4EIT5-F1
#
_cell.length_a   1.000
_cell.length_b   1.000
_cell.length_c   1.000
_cell.angle_alpha   90.00
_cell.angle_beta   90.00
_cell.angle_gamma   90.00
#
_symmetry.space_group_name_H-M   'P 1'
#
loop_
_entity.id
_entity.type
_entity.pdbx_description
1 polymer ?
#
loop_
_entity_poly.entity_id
_entity_poly.type
_entity_poly.pdbx_seq_one_letter_code
_entity_poly.pdbx_strand_id
1 'polypeptide(L)'
;MDNPLLGYWSEQEVYPNDPEYSDLGFRPDGSGWMYWASWSTEFLVHRFRWHVPAPGRLTARLHLTVGGEWSVADGHVTHQVEYREEADAVVELGWAIEPDSELTLDRPLADLCGTRFRPVAAGGTDPTVTAA
;
A
#
# COMPACT_ATOMS: atom_id res chain seq x y z
N MET A 1 12.69 -7.23 17.89
CA MET A 1 13.46 -6.94 16.67
C MET A 1 12.49 -6.19 15.79
N ASP A 2 12.84 -4.99 15.36
CA ASP A 2 11.95 -4.18 14.53
C ASP A 2 11.77 -4.89 13.19
N ASN A 3 10.52 -5.14 12.81
CA ASN A 3 10.22 -5.82 11.56
C ASN A 3 10.58 -4.86 10.42
N PRO A 4 11.47 -5.24 9.48
CA PRO A 4 12.01 -4.31 8.50
C PRO A 4 10.97 -3.87 7.47
N LEU A 5 9.80 -4.52 7.40
CA LEU A 5 8.67 -4.05 6.59
C LEU A 5 8.01 -2.80 7.17
N LEU A 6 8.21 -2.47 8.45
CA LEU A 6 7.59 -1.32 9.09
C LEU A 6 7.97 -0.02 8.38
N GLY A 7 6.97 0.77 8.03
CA GLY A 7 7.14 2.03 7.31
C GLY A 7 6.25 2.12 6.08
N TYR A 8 6.70 2.95 5.14
CA TYR A 8 5.98 3.31 3.93
C TYR A 8 6.85 3.01 2.72
N TRP A 9 6.25 2.42 1.71
CA TRP A 9 6.91 1.94 0.51
C TRP A 9 6.14 2.39 -0.71
N SER A 10 6.82 2.90 -1.74
CA SER A 10 6.17 3.42 -2.94
C SER A 10 6.79 2.85 -4.21
N GLU A 11 5.95 2.53 -5.19
CA GLU A 11 6.39 2.25 -6.55
C GLU A 11 6.93 3.49 -7.24
N GLN A 12 6.48 4.70 -6.89
CA GLN A 12 6.96 5.94 -7.54
C GLN A 12 8.45 6.21 -7.29
N GLU A 13 8.98 5.74 -6.15
CA GLU A 13 10.40 5.81 -5.84
C GLU A 13 11.25 4.86 -6.71
N VAL A 14 10.61 3.89 -7.38
CA VAL A 14 11.22 2.96 -8.35
C VAL A 14 10.92 3.42 -9.79
N TYR A 15 9.66 3.81 -10.06
CA TYR A 15 9.09 4.16 -11.36
C TYR A 15 8.41 5.54 -11.33
N PRO A 16 9.18 6.66 -11.31
CA PRO A 16 8.64 7.99 -11.02
C PRO A 16 7.70 8.58 -12.06
N ASN A 17 7.61 7.98 -13.25
CA ASN A 17 6.79 8.48 -14.36
C ASN A 17 5.68 7.50 -14.76
N ASP A 18 5.45 6.44 -13.98
CA ASP A 18 4.39 5.49 -14.31
C ASP A 18 3.01 6.13 -14.02
N PRO A 19 2.06 6.01 -14.97
CA PRO A 19 0.76 6.64 -14.87
C PRO A 19 -0.13 6.01 -13.79
N GLU A 20 0.25 4.83 -13.32
CA GLU A 20 -0.39 4.08 -12.27
C GLU A 20 0.68 3.61 -11.30
N TYR A 21 0.40 3.67 -10.01
CA TYR A 21 1.38 3.28 -9.00
C TYR A 21 0.67 2.80 -7.74
N SER A 22 1.39 1.99 -6.98
CA SER A 22 0.94 1.51 -5.68
C SER A 22 1.87 1.95 -4.56
N ASP A 23 1.29 2.15 -3.39
CA ASP A 23 2.02 2.37 -2.15
C ASP A 23 1.58 1.34 -1.10
N LEU A 24 2.50 1.00 -0.19
CA LEU A 24 2.26 0.12 0.95
C LEU A 24 2.60 0.82 2.25
N GLY A 25 1.76 0.62 3.25
CA GLY A 25 2.03 1.02 4.63
C GLY A 25 1.90 -0.15 5.59
N PHE A 26 2.94 -0.39 6.39
CA PHE A 26 2.96 -1.42 7.44
C PHE A 26 3.17 -0.77 8.81
N ARG A 27 2.20 -0.96 9.72
CA ARG A 27 2.23 -0.36 11.07
C ARG A 27 2.63 -1.37 12.15
N PRO A 28 3.21 -0.92 13.28
CA PRO A 28 3.62 -1.79 14.38
C PRO A 28 2.48 -2.58 15.06
N ASP A 29 1.25 -2.11 14.97
CA ASP A 29 0.06 -2.79 15.53
C ASP A 29 -0.47 -3.93 14.64
N GLY A 30 0.25 -4.26 13.57
CA GLY A 30 -0.14 -5.27 12.60
C GLY A 30 -1.26 -4.82 11.67
N SER A 31 -1.64 -3.53 11.65
CA SER A 31 -2.46 -2.97 10.58
C SER A 31 -1.60 -2.47 9.43
N GLY A 32 -2.18 -2.40 8.25
CA GLY A 32 -1.54 -1.86 7.07
C GLY A 32 -2.54 -1.53 5.98
N TRP A 33 -2.03 -0.96 4.90
CA TRP A 33 -2.82 -0.69 3.71
C TRP A 33 -1.96 -0.81 2.47
N MET A 34 -2.64 -1.12 1.37
CA MET A 34 -2.17 -0.89 0.02
C MET A 34 -3.02 0.25 -0.54
N TYR A 35 -2.36 1.18 -1.22
CA TYR A 35 -2.98 2.23 -2.03
C TYR A 35 -2.60 1.99 -3.47
N TRP A 36 -3.54 2.14 -4.38
CA TRP A 36 -3.29 2.23 -5.82
C TRP A 36 -3.96 3.50 -6.33
N ALA A 37 -3.30 4.18 -7.27
CA ALA A 37 -3.88 5.33 -7.96
C ALA A 37 -3.45 5.41 -9.40
N SER A 38 -4.37 5.93 -10.22
CA SER A 38 -4.14 6.26 -11.62
C SER A 38 -4.16 7.76 -11.84
N TRP A 39 -3.34 8.26 -12.76
CA TRP A 39 -3.37 9.65 -13.23
C TRP A 39 -4.72 10.05 -13.84
N SER A 40 -5.57 9.07 -14.17
CA SER A 40 -6.93 9.27 -14.66
C SER A 40 -7.96 9.70 -13.60
N THR A 41 -7.54 9.81 -12.33
CA THR A 41 -8.29 10.15 -11.09
C THR A 41 -8.76 8.96 -10.23
N GLU A 42 -8.70 7.72 -10.70
CA GLU A 42 -9.16 6.59 -9.87
C GLU A 42 -8.17 6.28 -8.74
N PHE A 43 -8.69 5.89 -7.56
CA PHE A 43 -7.90 5.27 -6.52
C PHE A 43 -8.62 4.07 -5.89
N LEU A 44 -7.80 3.19 -5.31
CA LEU A 44 -8.25 2.07 -4.50
C LEU A 44 -7.37 1.94 -3.25
N VAL A 45 -7.98 1.55 -2.13
CA VAL A 45 -7.29 1.21 -0.88
C VAL A 45 -7.74 -0.17 -0.41
N HIS A 46 -6.80 -1.08 -0.23
CA HIS A 46 -7.03 -2.29 0.56
C HIS A 46 -6.49 -2.12 1.97
N ARG A 47 -7.35 -2.28 2.98
CA ARG A 47 -6.94 -2.38 4.38
C ARG A 47 -6.68 -3.81 4.75
N PHE A 48 -5.59 -4.04 5.48
CA PHE A 48 -5.24 -5.38 5.91
C PHE A 48 -4.68 -5.43 7.33
N ARG A 49 -4.82 -6.61 7.93
CA ARG A 49 -3.98 -7.04 9.05
C ARG A 49 -2.83 -7.87 8.52
N TRP A 50 -1.65 -7.75 9.12
CA TRP A 50 -0.47 -8.46 8.64
C TRP A 50 0.39 -8.99 9.78
N HIS A 51 1.17 -10.02 9.45
CA HIS A 51 2.25 -10.53 10.28
C HIS A 51 3.27 -11.29 9.41
N VAL A 52 4.44 -11.55 9.98
CA VAL A 52 5.53 -12.31 9.34
C VAL A 52 5.63 -13.66 10.05
N PRO A 53 4.98 -14.72 9.55
CA PRO A 53 4.96 -16.03 10.21
C PRO A 53 6.31 -16.75 10.14
N ALA A 54 7.15 -16.41 9.16
CA ALA A 54 8.51 -16.93 8.98
C ALA A 54 9.36 -15.88 8.26
N PRO A 55 10.71 -15.94 8.35
CA PRO A 55 11.59 -15.03 7.61
C PRO A 55 11.26 -15.02 6.11
N GLY A 56 11.13 -13.82 5.53
CA GLY A 56 10.80 -13.63 4.11
C GLY A 56 9.38 -14.06 3.71
N ARG A 57 8.48 -14.32 4.66
CA ARG A 57 7.06 -14.62 4.41
C ARG A 57 6.17 -13.55 5.03
N LEU A 58 5.16 -13.13 4.29
CA LEU A 58 4.14 -12.19 4.73
C LEU A 58 2.77 -12.87 4.59
N THR A 59 1.96 -12.77 5.64
CA THR A 59 0.53 -13.09 5.57
C THR A 59 -0.24 -11.80 5.80
N ALA A 60 -1.04 -11.39 4.83
CA ALA A 60 -1.93 -10.25 4.89
C ALA A 60 -3.39 -10.72 4.78
N ARG A 61 -4.24 -10.31 5.72
CA ARG A 61 -5.69 -10.51 5.66
C ARG A 61 -6.35 -9.20 5.27
N LEU A 62 -6.78 -9.10 4.02
CA LEU A 62 -7.56 -7.99 3.51
C LEU A 62 -8.94 -8.03 4.15
N HIS A 63 -9.39 -6.90 4.70
CA HIS A 63 -10.67 -6.83 5.40
C HIS A 63 -11.56 -5.66 4.96
N LEU A 64 -11.04 -4.72 4.18
CA LEU A 64 -11.82 -3.60 3.64
C LEU A 64 -11.19 -3.11 2.34
N THR A 65 -12.02 -2.89 1.34
CA THR A 65 -11.69 -2.17 0.12
C THR A 65 -12.41 -0.82 0.13
N VAL A 66 -11.71 0.25 -0.21
CA VAL A 66 -12.26 1.59 -0.38
C VAL A 66 -11.83 2.11 -1.74
N GLY A 67 -12.74 2.65 -2.53
CA GLY A 67 -12.36 3.26 -3.80
C GLY A 67 -13.21 4.47 -4.14
N GLY A 68 -12.78 5.16 -5.19
CA GLY A 68 -13.39 6.38 -5.69
C GLY A 68 -12.39 7.19 -6.50
N GLU A 69 -12.53 8.51 -6.44
CA GLU A 69 -11.71 9.43 -7.21
C GLU A 69 -10.83 10.32 -6.33
N TRP A 70 -9.60 10.59 -6.77
CA TRP A 70 -8.72 11.59 -6.19
C TRP A 70 -8.64 12.82 -7.10
N SER A 71 -8.43 13.96 -6.48
CA SER A 71 -8.21 15.23 -7.17
C SER A 71 -7.16 16.06 -6.45
N VAL A 72 -6.61 17.07 -7.13
CA VAL A 72 -5.70 18.04 -6.52
C VAL A 72 -6.41 19.40 -6.48
N ALA A 73 -6.60 19.93 -5.28
CA ALA A 73 -7.14 21.27 -5.04
C ALA A 73 -6.14 22.05 -4.18
N ASP A 74 -5.75 23.24 -4.63
CA ASP A 74 -4.78 24.12 -3.94
C ASP A 74 -3.45 23.43 -3.54
N GLY A 75 -2.99 22.47 -4.36
CA GLY A 75 -1.78 21.69 -4.08
C GLY A 75 -1.96 20.55 -3.08
N HIS A 76 -3.19 20.29 -2.63
CA HIS A 76 -3.54 19.21 -1.73
C HIS A 76 -4.28 18.10 -2.47
N VAL A 77 -3.88 16.85 -2.23
CA VAL A 77 -4.62 15.68 -2.72
C VAL A 77 -5.85 15.47 -1.86
N THR A 78 -7.01 15.36 -2.50
CA THR A 78 -8.30 15.06 -1.86
C THR A 78 -8.86 13.77 -2.45
N HIS A 79 -9.40 12.91 -1.58
CA HIS A 79 -10.02 11.64 -1.96
C HIS A 79 -11.53 11.70 -1.74
N GLN A 80 -12.30 11.56 -2.81
CA GLN A 80 -13.74 11.37 -2.76
C GLN A 80 -14.03 9.86 -2.76
N VAL A 81 -14.39 9.32 -1.59
CA VAL A 81 -14.78 7.92 -1.46
C VAL A 81 -16.16 7.70 -2.07
N GLU A 82 -16.25 6.77 -3.01
CA GLU A 82 -17.50 6.40 -3.68
C GLU A 82 -18.06 5.09 -3.16
N TYR A 83 -17.19 4.15 -2.77
CA TYR A 83 -17.60 2.86 -2.24
C TYR A 83 -16.68 2.36 -1.13
N ARG A 84 -17.26 1.49 -0.30
CA ARG A 84 -16.61 0.74 0.76
C ARG A 84 -17.18 -0.66 0.78
N GLU A 85 -16.32 -1.65 0.67
CA GLU A 85 -16.71 -3.05 0.61
C GLU A 85 -15.90 -3.86 1.62
N GLU A 86 -16.59 -4.62 2.47
CA GLU A 86 -15.92 -5.58 3.33
C GLU A 86 -15.27 -6.67 2.48
N ALA A 87 -14.06 -7.05 2.87
CA ALA A 87 -13.34 -8.16 2.26
C ALA A 87 -13.06 -9.22 3.33
N ASP A 88 -12.88 -10.46 2.90
CA ASP A 88 -12.26 -11.48 3.74
C ASP A 88 -11.38 -12.37 2.86
N ALA A 89 -10.21 -11.84 2.54
CA ALA A 89 -9.23 -12.52 1.70
C ALA A 89 -7.90 -12.59 2.43
N VAL A 90 -7.27 -13.76 2.40
CA VAL A 90 -5.93 -13.98 2.93
C VAL A 90 -4.96 -14.13 1.77
N VAL A 91 -3.91 -13.34 1.79
CA VAL A 91 -2.82 -13.38 0.83
C VAL A 91 -1.54 -13.77 1.56
N GLU A 92 -0.90 -14.82 1.06
CA GLU A 92 0.41 -15.26 1.51
C GLU A 92 1.41 -15.07 0.38
N LEU A 93 2.48 -14.34 0.69
CA LEU A 93 3.50 -13.99 -0.28
C LEU A 93 4.90 -14.02 0.35
N GLY A 94 5.90 -14.15 -0.49
CA GLY A 94 7.30 -13.96 -0.16
C GLY A 94 7.70 -12.50 -0.28
N TRP A 95 8.62 -12.05 0.58
CA TRP A 95 9.18 -10.70 0.50
C TRP A 95 10.68 -10.72 0.77
N ALA A 96 11.40 -9.77 0.17
CA ALA A 96 12.80 -9.49 0.46
C ALA A 96 13.03 -7.98 0.46
N ILE A 97 14.03 -7.53 1.24
CA ILE A 97 14.56 -6.17 1.14
C ILE A 97 16.00 -6.30 0.65
N GLU A 98 16.24 -5.79 -0.54
CA GLU A 98 17.53 -5.82 -1.20
C GLU A 98 18.53 -4.85 -0.53
N PRO A 99 19.85 -4.99 -0.77
CA PRO A 99 20.86 -4.13 -0.15
C PRO A 99 20.70 -2.63 -0.42
N ASP A 100 20.02 -2.24 -1.51
CA ASP A 100 19.70 -0.86 -1.84
C ASP A 100 18.38 -0.37 -1.21
N SER A 101 17.84 -1.13 -0.27
CA SER A 101 16.57 -0.90 0.41
C SER A 101 15.34 -1.04 -0.48
N GLU A 102 15.44 -1.69 -1.65
CA GLU A 102 14.26 -2.02 -2.44
C GLU A 102 13.50 -3.21 -1.81
N LEU A 103 12.21 -3.02 -1.51
CA LEU A 103 11.29 -4.09 -1.13
C LEU A 103 10.80 -4.80 -2.40
N THR A 104 10.96 -6.12 -2.45
CA THR A 104 10.39 -6.97 -3.49
C THR A 104 9.37 -7.94 -2.91
N LEU A 105 8.27 -8.14 -3.62
CA LEU A 105 7.24 -9.16 -3.33
C LEU A 105 7.29 -10.22 -4.43
N ASP A 106 7.17 -11.51 -4.07
CA ASP A 106 7.15 -12.59 -5.07
C ASP A 106 5.85 -12.61 -5.91
N ARG A 107 4.82 -11.91 -5.42
CA ARG A 107 3.54 -11.67 -6.09
C ARG A 107 2.87 -10.40 -5.53
N PRO A 108 1.93 -9.78 -6.25
CA PRO A 108 1.10 -8.69 -5.73
C PRO A 108 0.41 -9.03 -4.41
N LEU A 109 0.37 -8.06 -3.49
CA LEU A 109 -0.36 -8.17 -2.21
C LEU A 109 -1.88 -8.19 -2.41
N ALA A 110 -2.37 -7.53 -3.45
CA ALA A 110 -3.76 -7.47 -3.85
C ALA A 110 -3.83 -7.13 -5.35
N ASP A 111 -5.02 -7.15 -5.93
CA ASP A 111 -5.23 -6.69 -7.31
C ASP A 111 -4.74 -5.25 -7.47
N LEU A 112 -4.21 -4.91 -8.65
CA LEU A 112 -3.60 -3.61 -8.98
C LEU A 112 -2.35 -3.23 -8.16
N CYS A 113 -1.92 -4.06 -7.21
CA CYS A 113 -0.70 -3.84 -6.45
C CYS A 113 0.54 -4.24 -7.27
N GLY A 114 1.55 -3.39 -7.25
CA GLY A 114 2.89 -3.72 -7.72
C GLY A 114 3.63 -4.77 -6.89
N THR A 115 4.90 -4.96 -7.23
CA THR A 115 5.79 -5.92 -6.56
C THR A 115 7.14 -5.35 -6.15
N ARG A 116 7.47 -4.11 -6.50
CA ARG A 116 8.78 -3.50 -6.22
C ARG A 116 8.59 -2.09 -5.70
N PHE A 117 9.12 -1.82 -4.51
CA PHE A 117 8.89 -0.57 -3.81
C PHE A 117 10.17 -0.07 -3.17
N ARG A 118 10.27 1.25 -2.98
CA ARG A 118 11.35 1.86 -2.18
C ARG A 118 10.79 2.62 -0.98
N PRO A 119 11.57 2.73 0.11
CA PRO A 119 11.09 3.34 1.34
C PRO A 119 10.91 4.85 1.16
N VAL A 120 9.78 5.38 1.62
CA VAL A 120 9.49 6.81 1.60
C VAL A 120 9.91 7.42 2.93
N ALA A 121 11.04 8.16 2.95
CA ALA A 121 11.64 8.69 4.18
C ALA A 121 10.73 9.68 4.92
N ALA A 122 9.89 10.44 4.20
CA ALA A 122 8.92 11.37 4.78
C ALA A 122 7.71 10.66 5.42
N GLY A 123 7.59 9.34 5.24
CA GLY A 123 6.36 8.59 5.45
C GLY A 123 5.36 8.82 4.33
N GLY A 124 4.23 8.13 4.38
CA GLY A 124 3.13 8.29 3.45
C GLY A 124 1.87 8.79 4.16
N THR A 125 0.97 9.37 3.38
CA THR A 125 -0.35 9.73 3.87
C THR A 125 -1.27 8.54 3.67
N ASP A 126 -1.83 8.00 4.75
CA ASP A 126 -2.94 7.07 4.65
C ASP A 126 -4.18 7.83 4.13
N PRO A 127 -4.62 7.59 2.89
CA PRO A 127 -5.56 8.49 2.21
C PRO A 127 -7.00 8.37 2.70
N THR A 128 -7.28 7.52 3.70
CA THR A 128 -8.66 7.30 4.20
C THR A 128 -8.82 7.41 5.72
N VAL A 129 -7.82 7.97 6.44
CA VAL A 129 -7.98 8.36 7.87
C VAL A 129 -8.46 9.80 8.06
N THR A 130 -8.46 10.63 7.01
CA THR A 130 -9.20 11.89 7.01
C THR A 130 -10.68 11.59 6.86
N ALA A 131 -11.35 11.43 8.00
CA ALA A 131 -12.81 11.55 8.07
C ALA A 131 -13.23 12.95 7.58
N ALA A 132 -14.42 13.00 6.97
CA ALA A 132 -15.15 14.18 6.53
C ALA A 132 -15.23 15.29 7.60
#